data_AF-A0A0M8SYZ3-F1
#
_entry.id   AF-A0A0M8SYZ3-F1
#
_cell.length_a   1.000
_cell.length_b   1.000
_cell.length_c   1.000
_cell.angle_alpha   90.00
_cell.angle_beta   90.00
_cell.angle_gamma   90.00
#
_symmetry.space_group_name_H-M   'P 1'
#
loop_
_entity.id
_entity.type
_entity.pdbx_description
1 polymer ?
#
loop_
_entity_poly.entity_id
_entity_poly.type
_entity_poly.pdbx_seq_one_letter_code
_entity_poly.pdbx_strand_id
1 'polypeptide(L)'
;MCAAGPRGPSGFRRGIMMWNGQDIDLDAYFARIGYDGDASPTLKTLGELHRAHVAAIPFENLDVALGRPVPLDVKSLAGKLVAQARGGYCYEQNSLFAAVLERLGFEFGGRGARNRTRGAWLPPVTQVLLAVTVEGQLPLCDAGFGGQGPLEPVPPDFTVMDHYSSSHPQSRFVGQVVAQRTAPGMRRALVRDEFTTVRTDGTEERSTVPAGELGRVLSEVFDIVMEREELAQLGALGGGLNGR
;
A
#
# COMPACT_ATOMS: atom_id res chain seq x y z
N MET A 1 48.99 -10.46 25.01
CA MET A 1 47.56 -10.24 25.35
C MET A 1 47.06 -9.09 24.48
N CYS A 2 46.35 -9.38 23.40
CA CYS A 2 45.63 -8.36 22.62
C CYS A 2 44.15 -8.71 22.67
N ALA A 3 43.35 -7.81 23.26
CA ALA A 3 41.92 -7.98 23.42
C ALA A 3 41.21 -7.78 22.08
N ALA A 4 40.37 -8.74 21.68
CA ALA A 4 39.45 -8.61 20.56
C ALA A 4 38.29 -7.69 20.97
N GLY A 5 38.02 -6.66 20.16
CA GLY A 5 36.86 -5.78 20.32
C GLY A 5 35.53 -6.49 20.08
N PRO A 6 34.41 -5.94 20.57
CA PRO A 6 33.11 -6.59 20.50
C PRO A 6 32.61 -6.70 19.06
N ARG A 7 32.22 -7.91 18.66
CA ARG A 7 31.54 -8.19 17.40
C ARG A 7 30.18 -7.49 17.42
N GLY A 8 29.93 -6.61 16.45
CA GLY A 8 28.60 -6.05 16.21
C GLY A 8 27.58 -7.14 15.88
N PRO A 9 26.27 -6.87 16.02
CA PRO A 9 25.24 -7.88 15.83
C PRO A 9 25.13 -8.26 14.34
N SER A 10 25.85 -9.32 13.95
CA SER A 10 25.61 -10.07 12.73
C SER A 10 24.30 -10.85 12.91
N GLY A 11 23.20 -10.36 12.36
CA GLY A 11 21.88 -10.89 12.70
C GLY A 11 20.77 -10.71 11.68
N PHE A 12 21.04 -10.49 10.40
CA PHE A 12 20.03 -10.78 9.37
C PHE A 12 20.20 -12.23 8.94
N ARG A 13 19.29 -13.08 9.40
CA ARG A 13 19.26 -14.51 9.03
C ARG A 13 18.97 -14.61 7.52
N ARG A 14 19.98 -15.00 6.73
CA ARG A 14 19.73 -15.73 5.48
C ARG A 14 18.94 -16.98 5.83
N GLY A 15 17.78 -17.18 5.20
CA GLY A 15 17.17 -18.51 5.10
C GLY A 15 15.89 -18.74 5.90
N ILE A 16 14.82 -18.04 5.53
CA ILE A 16 13.53 -18.69 5.29
C ILE A 16 13.15 -18.25 3.88
N MET A 17 13.21 -19.16 2.90
CA MET A 17 12.63 -18.92 1.57
C MET A 17 11.12 -18.84 1.79
N MET A 18 10.59 -17.61 1.82
CA MET A 18 9.18 -17.38 2.12
C MET A 18 8.33 -17.53 0.85
N TRP A 19 8.95 -17.35 -0.32
CA TRP A 19 8.27 -17.26 -1.61
C TRP A 19 8.55 -18.47 -2.52
N ASN A 20 9.33 -19.44 -2.04
CA ASN A 20 9.71 -20.66 -2.75
C ASN A 20 10.36 -20.39 -4.12
N GLY A 21 11.22 -19.38 -4.20
CA GLY A 21 11.94 -19.02 -5.43
C GLY A 21 12.78 -20.16 -6.03
N GLN A 22 13.13 -21.18 -5.26
CA GLN A 22 13.78 -22.38 -5.80
C GLN A 22 12.91 -23.19 -6.78
N ASP A 23 11.58 -23.05 -6.71
CA ASP A 23 10.62 -23.80 -7.51
C ASP A 23 10.26 -23.09 -8.83
N ILE A 24 10.76 -21.87 -9.08
CA ILE A 24 10.54 -21.16 -10.34
C ILE A 24 11.68 -21.44 -11.34
N ASP A 25 11.30 -21.80 -12.56
CA ASP A 25 12.20 -21.85 -13.72
C ASP A 25 12.31 -20.42 -14.31
N LEU A 26 13.48 -19.78 -14.09
CA LEU A 26 13.72 -18.43 -14.56
C LEU A 26 13.76 -18.33 -16.08
N ASP A 27 14.29 -19.34 -16.78
CA ASP A 27 14.42 -19.30 -18.23
C ASP A 27 13.03 -19.36 -18.88
N ALA A 28 12.17 -20.24 -18.39
CA ALA A 28 10.78 -20.32 -18.84
C ALA A 28 10.01 -19.02 -18.53
N TYR A 29 10.21 -18.44 -17.35
CA TYR A 29 9.58 -17.18 -16.96
C TYR A 29 10.07 -16.00 -17.83
N PHE A 30 11.38 -15.86 -18.04
CA PHE A 30 11.97 -14.83 -18.89
C PHE A 30 11.51 -14.95 -20.34
N ALA A 31 11.47 -16.17 -20.89
CA ALA A 31 10.89 -16.42 -22.20
C ALA A 31 9.42 -16.00 -22.28
N ARG A 32 8.62 -16.29 -21.24
CA ARG A 32 7.19 -15.92 -21.18
C ARG A 32 6.96 -14.42 -21.18
N ILE A 33 7.83 -13.65 -20.52
CA ILE A 33 7.70 -12.20 -20.43
C ILE A 33 8.50 -11.45 -21.51
N GLY A 34 9.24 -12.17 -22.36
CA GLY A 34 10.11 -11.57 -23.37
C GLY A 34 11.28 -10.78 -22.79
N TYR A 35 11.85 -11.26 -21.68
CA TYR A 35 13.00 -10.63 -21.01
C TYR A 35 14.31 -11.33 -21.37
N ASP A 36 15.30 -10.56 -21.80
CA ASP A 36 16.65 -11.02 -22.17
C ASP A 36 17.77 -10.22 -21.47
N GLY A 37 17.41 -9.44 -20.45
CA GLY A 37 18.33 -8.58 -19.70
C GLY A 37 19.12 -9.31 -18.61
N ASP A 38 19.86 -8.52 -17.82
CA ASP A 38 20.71 -9.02 -16.72
C ASP A 38 19.87 -9.49 -15.52
N ALA A 39 20.23 -10.64 -14.96
CA ALA A 39 19.58 -11.26 -13.80
C ALA A 39 20.12 -10.76 -12.44
N SER A 40 21.07 -9.82 -12.44
CA SER A 40 21.61 -9.25 -11.20
C SER A 40 20.57 -8.42 -10.43
N PRO A 41 20.54 -8.44 -9.08
CA PRO A 41 19.54 -7.74 -8.28
C PRO A 41 19.79 -6.22 -8.21
N THR A 42 19.60 -5.54 -9.33
CA THR A 42 19.81 -4.09 -9.51
C THR A 42 18.48 -3.36 -9.69
N LEU A 43 18.49 -2.04 -9.49
CA LEU A 43 17.29 -1.23 -9.72
C LEU A 43 16.85 -1.29 -11.19
N LYS A 44 17.82 -1.32 -12.12
CA LYS A 44 17.58 -1.49 -13.55
C LYS A 44 16.85 -2.80 -13.85
N THR A 45 17.40 -3.92 -13.38
CA THR A 45 16.79 -5.25 -13.56
C THR A 45 15.40 -5.31 -12.97
N LEU A 46 15.17 -4.75 -11.78
CA LEU A 46 13.85 -4.70 -11.15
C LEU A 46 12.83 -3.95 -12.04
N GLY A 47 13.20 -2.79 -12.56
CA GLY A 47 12.35 -1.98 -13.44
C GLY A 47 12.03 -2.70 -14.75
N GLU A 48 13.02 -3.32 -15.38
CA GLU A 48 12.84 -4.06 -16.63
C GLU A 48 11.95 -5.31 -16.44
N LEU A 49 12.18 -6.09 -15.39
CA LEU A 49 11.37 -7.27 -15.06
C LEU A 49 9.92 -6.89 -14.76
N HIS A 50 9.69 -5.83 -13.99
CA HIS A 50 8.35 -5.35 -13.68
C HIS A 50 7.59 -4.95 -14.94
N ARG A 51 8.23 -4.14 -15.80
CA ARG A 51 7.65 -3.68 -17.06
C ARG A 51 7.32 -4.85 -17.99
N ALA A 52 8.24 -5.79 -18.13
CA ALA A 52 8.04 -6.99 -18.95
C ALA A 52 6.91 -7.89 -18.40
N HIS A 53 6.83 -8.08 -17.08
CA HIS A 53 5.76 -8.86 -16.45
C HIS A 53 4.37 -8.25 -16.72
N VAL A 54 4.20 -6.95 -16.41
CA VAL A 54 2.91 -6.24 -16.58
C VAL A 54 2.49 -6.19 -18.05
N ALA A 55 3.44 -6.10 -18.98
CA ALA A 55 3.14 -6.12 -20.41
C ALA A 55 2.73 -7.50 -20.92
N ALA A 56 3.31 -8.57 -20.36
CA ALA A 56 3.18 -9.92 -20.90
C ALA A 56 2.08 -10.77 -20.24
N ILE A 57 1.82 -10.59 -18.94
CA ILE A 57 0.91 -11.44 -18.16
C ILE A 57 -0.45 -10.75 -17.99
N PRO A 58 -1.54 -11.28 -18.59
CA PRO A 58 -2.85 -10.66 -18.48
C PRO A 58 -3.38 -10.66 -17.04
N PHE A 59 -4.11 -9.62 -16.67
CA PHE A 59 -4.94 -9.63 -15.47
C PHE A 59 -6.29 -10.30 -15.79
N GLU A 60 -6.69 -11.31 -15.01
CA GLU A 60 -7.96 -12.02 -15.18
C GLU A 60 -8.44 -12.66 -13.87
N ASN A 61 -9.73 -12.98 -13.80
CA ASN A 61 -10.36 -13.69 -12.67
C ASN A 61 -11.23 -14.89 -13.15
N LEU A 62 -10.91 -15.47 -14.30
CA LEU A 62 -11.71 -16.49 -14.97
C LEU A 62 -11.88 -17.74 -14.12
N ASP A 63 -10.84 -18.19 -13.42
CA ASP A 63 -10.98 -19.36 -12.52
C ASP A 63 -11.92 -19.07 -11.35
N VAL A 64 -11.87 -17.86 -10.79
CA VAL A 64 -12.84 -17.41 -9.76
C VAL A 64 -14.25 -17.38 -10.34
N ALA A 65 -14.43 -16.82 -11.53
CA ALA A 65 -15.72 -16.76 -12.20
C ALA A 65 -16.30 -18.16 -12.53
N LEU A 66 -15.43 -19.13 -12.79
CA LEU A 66 -15.77 -20.54 -13.03
C LEU A 66 -15.89 -21.36 -11.73
N GLY A 67 -15.73 -20.75 -10.55
CA GLY A 67 -15.79 -21.45 -9.25
C GLY A 67 -14.66 -22.45 -9.03
N ARG A 68 -13.52 -22.29 -9.72
CA ARG A 68 -12.35 -23.16 -9.60
C ARG A 68 -11.43 -22.69 -8.46
N PRO A 69 -10.70 -23.61 -7.81
CA PRO A 69 -9.66 -23.24 -6.85
C PRO A 69 -8.57 -22.37 -7.49
N VAL A 70 -8.01 -21.45 -6.70
CA VAL A 70 -6.88 -20.59 -7.12
C VAL A 70 -5.67 -20.89 -6.21
N PRO A 71 -4.92 -21.97 -6.48
CA PRO A 71 -3.71 -22.30 -5.73
C PRO A 71 -2.61 -21.25 -5.93
N LEU A 72 -1.91 -20.91 -4.85
CA LEU A 72 -0.87 -19.88 -4.84
C LEU A 72 0.55 -20.44 -4.65
N ASP A 73 0.73 -21.76 -4.70
CA ASP A 73 2.06 -22.36 -4.72
C ASP A 73 2.75 -22.11 -6.06
N VAL A 74 4.08 -21.95 -6.04
CA VAL A 74 4.88 -21.54 -7.21
C VAL A 74 4.69 -22.48 -8.41
N LYS A 75 4.52 -23.79 -8.18
CA LYS A 75 4.35 -24.77 -9.26
C LYS A 75 3.01 -24.57 -9.98
N SER A 76 1.93 -24.40 -9.22
CA SER A 76 0.62 -24.09 -9.80
C SER A 76 0.62 -22.74 -10.54
N LEU A 77 1.25 -21.71 -9.95
CA LEU A 77 1.35 -20.39 -10.55
C LEU A 77 2.15 -20.41 -11.85
N ALA A 78 3.34 -21.02 -11.86
CA ALA A 78 4.15 -21.17 -13.07
C ALA A 78 3.44 -22.01 -14.13
N GLY A 79 2.78 -23.10 -13.73
CA GLY A 79 1.98 -23.92 -14.65
C GLY A 79 0.88 -23.12 -15.35
N LYS A 80 0.18 -22.24 -14.62
CA LYS A 80 -0.91 -21.42 -15.17
C LYS A 80 -0.39 -20.20 -15.96
N LEU A 81 0.37 -19.33 -15.31
CA LEU A 81 0.76 -18.01 -15.83
C LEU A 81 1.86 -18.11 -16.91
N VAL A 82 2.77 -19.07 -16.75
CA VAL A 82 3.91 -19.28 -17.65
C VAL A 82 3.58 -20.34 -18.68
N ALA A 83 3.40 -21.60 -18.27
CA ALA A 83 3.30 -22.71 -19.22
C ALA A 83 2.00 -22.73 -20.04
N GLN A 84 0.86 -22.38 -19.43
CA GLN A 84 -0.45 -22.32 -20.12
C GLN A 84 -0.76 -20.93 -20.72
N ALA A 85 0.15 -19.96 -20.56
CA ALA A 85 -0.03 -18.58 -21.01
C ALA A 85 -1.35 -17.93 -20.57
N ARG A 86 -1.84 -18.28 -19.37
CA ARG A 86 -3.01 -17.64 -18.75
C ARG A 86 -2.60 -16.40 -17.97
N GLY A 87 -3.60 -15.65 -17.53
CA GLY A 87 -3.43 -14.53 -16.62
C GLY A 87 -3.74 -14.90 -15.18
N GLY A 88 -3.74 -13.90 -14.30
CA GLY A 88 -4.21 -14.05 -12.92
C GLY A 88 -4.48 -12.70 -12.28
N TYR A 89 -5.11 -12.69 -11.12
CA TYR A 89 -5.31 -11.48 -10.33
C TYR A 89 -4.11 -11.18 -9.41
N CYS A 90 -4.22 -10.16 -8.53
CA CYS A 90 -3.10 -9.62 -7.76
C CYS A 90 -2.33 -10.66 -6.93
N TYR A 91 -3.02 -11.61 -6.31
CA TYR A 91 -2.36 -12.65 -5.51
C TYR A 91 -1.51 -13.60 -6.35
N GLU A 92 -1.99 -13.99 -7.53
CA GLU A 92 -1.26 -14.91 -8.41
C GLU A 92 -0.03 -14.22 -9.02
N GLN A 93 -0.22 -13.03 -9.60
CA GLN A 93 0.86 -12.30 -10.27
C GLN A 93 1.95 -11.85 -9.29
N ASN A 94 1.58 -11.20 -8.18
CA ASN A 94 2.58 -10.72 -7.22
C ASN A 94 3.26 -11.86 -6.44
N SER A 95 2.63 -13.03 -6.28
CA SER A 95 3.30 -14.20 -5.71
C SER A 95 4.29 -14.84 -6.69
N LEU A 96 3.95 -14.94 -7.98
CA LEU A 96 4.89 -15.40 -9.00
C LEU A 96 6.07 -14.44 -9.12
N PHE A 97 5.80 -13.12 -9.16
CA PHE A 97 6.84 -12.10 -9.21
C PHE A 97 7.74 -12.14 -7.97
N ALA A 98 7.18 -12.36 -6.77
CA ALA A 98 7.95 -12.55 -5.56
C ALA A 98 8.89 -13.76 -5.63
N ALA A 99 8.44 -14.91 -6.16
CA ALA A 99 9.30 -16.08 -6.34
C ALA A 99 10.49 -15.78 -7.27
N VAL A 100 10.25 -15.03 -8.35
CA VAL A 100 11.31 -14.57 -9.27
C VAL A 100 12.29 -13.65 -8.55
N LEU A 101 11.81 -12.63 -7.82
CA LEU A 101 12.68 -11.71 -7.08
C LEU A 101 13.52 -12.42 -6.02
N GLU A 102 12.93 -13.37 -5.28
CA GLU A 102 13.65 -14.18 -4.29
C GLU A 102 14.74 -15.03 -4.98
N ARG A 103 14.43 -15.61 -6.14
CA ARG A 103 15.37 -16.42 -6.92
C ARG A 103 16.54 -15.60 -7.48
N LEU A 104 16.31 -14.34 -7.83
CA LEU A 104 17.34 -13.39 -8.28
C LEU A 104 18.13 -12.76 -7.13
N GLY A 105 17.76 -13.04 -5.88
CA GLY A 105 18.47 -12.55 -4.70
C GLY A 105 18.11 -11.12 -4.28
N PHE A 106 16.97 -10.58 -4.72
CA PHE A 106 16.45 -9.34 -4.17
C PHE A 106 16.02 -9.52 -2.71
N GLU A 107 16.19 -8.46 -1.92
CA GLU A 107 15.57 -8.35 -0.60
C GLU A 107 14.25 -7.60 -0.73
N PHE A 108 13.16 -8.15 -0.19
CA PHE A 108 11.84 -7.52 -0.27
C PHE A 108 10.88 -8.07 0.79
N GLY A 109 9.70 -7.46 0.89
CA GLY A 109 8.60 -8.02 1.67
C GLY A 109 7.23 -7.68 1.09
N GLY A 110 6.27 -8.57 1.31
CA GLY A 110 4.87 -8.36 0.93
C GLY A 110 4.22 -7.24 1.76
N ARG A 111 3.30 -6.51 1.13
CA ARG A 111 2.47 -5.48 1.77
C ARG A 111 1.01 -5.67 1.37
N GLY A 112 0.12 -5.51 2.33
CA GLY A 112 -1.32 -5.43 2.10
C GLY A 112 -1.77 -3.98 1.88
N ALA A 113 -2.65 -3.76 0.93
CA ALA A 113 -3.25 -2.47 0.63
C ALA A 113 -4.77 -2.58 0.48
N ARG A 114 -5.45 -1.43 0.61
CA ARG A 114 -6.89 -1.28 0.41
C ARG A 114 -7.12 -0.68 -0.97
N ASN A 115 -7.81 -1.39 -1.86
CA ASN A 115 -8.14 -0.85 -3.18
C ASN A 115 -9.27 0.20 -3.06
N ARG A 116 -8.91 1.49 -3.12
CA ARG A 116 -9.84 2.63 -3.00
C ARG A 116 -10.55 3.01 -4.29
N THR A 117 -10.32 2.31 -5.39
CA THR A 117 -10.99 2.58 -6.68
C THR A 117 -12.49 2.27 -6.65
N ARG A 118 -12.96 1.44 -5.72
CA ARG A 118 -14.35 0.94 -5.65
C ARG A 118 -15.29 1.71 -4.69
N GLY A 119 -14.97 2.97 -4.38
CA GLY A 119 -15.89 3.89 -3.69
C GLY A 119 -15.49 4.29 -2.26
N ALA A 120 -16.46 4.89 -1.55
CA ALA A 120 -16.20 5.68 -0.34
C ALA A 120 -16.11 4.89 0.97
N TRP A 121 -16.59 3.64 1.01
CA TRP A 121 -16.47 2.74 2.17
C TRP A 121 -15.02 2.29 2.39
N LEU A 122 -14.69 1.85 3.59
CA LEU A 122 -13.36 1.32 3.91
C LEU A 122 -13.28 -0.15 3.50
N PRO A 123 -12.64 -0.51 2.37
CA PRO A 123 -12.64 -1.88 1.88
C PRO A 123 -11.64 -2.72 2.68
N PRO A 124 -11.77 -4.06 2.72
CA PRO A 124 -10.79 -4.93 3.37
C PRO A 124 -9.40 -4.81 2.73
N VAL A 125 -8.37 -5.26 3.45
CA VAL A 125 -6.98 -5.28 2.97
C VAL A 125 -6.81 -6.49 2.04
N THR A 126 -7.18 -6.33 0.78
CA THR A 126 -7.22 -7.43 -0.22
C THR A 126 -6.45 -7.13 -1.51
N GLN A 127 -5.67 -6.05 -1.53
CA GLN A 127 -4.64 -5.86 -2.55
C GLN A 127 -3.29 -6.23 -1.95
N VAL A 128 -2.44 -6.90 -2.72
CA VAL A 128 -1.07 -7.21 -2.32
C VAL A 128 -0.10 -6.56 -3.28
N LEU A 129 1.03 -6.09 -2.77
CA LEU A 129 2.17 -5.61 -3.54
C LEU A 129 3.49 -5.95 -2.82
N LEU A 130 4.62 -5.70 -3.45
CA LEU A 130 5.95 -5.96 -2.90
C LEU A 130 6.69 -4.65 -2.65
N ALA A 131 7.33 -4.52 -1.49
CA ALA A 131 8.29 -3.44 -1.22
C ALA A 131 9.71 -4.03 -1.31
N VAL A 132 10.49 -3.58 -2.29
CA VAL A 132 11.80 -4.16 -2.64
C VAL A 132 12.92 -3.25 -2.17
N THR A 133 13.86 -3.77 -1.40
CA THR A 133 15.08 -3.07 -0.99
C THR A 133 16.16 -3.31 -2.06
N VAL A 134 16.58 -2.25 -2.74
CA VAL A 134 17.62 -2.33 -3.78
C VAL A 134 18.37 -1.01 -3.88
N GLU A 135 19.71 -1.08 -3.90
CA GLU A 135 20.58 0.10 -4.08
C GLU A 135 20.28 1.28 -3.12
N GLY A 136 19.89 0.97 -1.88
CA GLY A 136 19.53 1.97 -0.86
C GLY A 136 18.14 2.60 -1.04
N GLN A 137 17.34 2.10 -1.99
CA GLN A 137 15.97 2.52 -2.25
C GLN A 137 14.96 1.45 -1.81
N LEU A 138 13.69 1.84 -1.69
CA LEU A 138 12.58 0.96 -1.31
C LEU A 138 11.40 1.02 -2.32
N PRO A 139 11.60 0.83 -3.63
CA PRO A 139 10.51 0.87 -4.60
C PRO A 139 9.35 -0.09 -4.25
N LEU A 140 8.13 0.39 -4.47
CA LEU A 140 6.89 -0.38 -4.43
C LEU A 140 6.63 -0.99 -5.81
N CYS A 141 6.54 -2.31 -5.86
CA CYS A 141 6.29 -3.10 -7.05
C CYS A 141 4.91 -3.72 -6.96
N ASP A 142 4.01 -3.38 -7.88
CA ASP A 142 2.70 -4.03 -8.01
C ASP A 142 2.50 -4.45 -9.46
N ALA A 143 2.90 -5.69 -9.75
CA ALA A 143 2.75 -6.30 -11.06
C ALA A 143 1.31 -6.85 -11.28
N GLY A 144 0.48 -6.86 -10.23
CA GLY A 144 -0.78 -7.58 -10.19
C GLY A 144 -2.04 -6.73 -10.02
N PHE A 145 -1.97 -5.40 -10.01
CA PHE A 145 -3.15 -4.53 -9.87
C PHE A 145 -4.08 -4.56 -11.09
N GLY A 146 -3.54 -4.85 -12.28
CA GLY A 146 -4.26 -4.76 -13.56
C GLY A 146 -4.19 -3.36 -14.18
N GLY A 147 -5.19 -2.97 -14.97
CA GLY A 147 -5.15 -1.76 -15.83
C GLY A 147 -5.11 -0.39 -15.14
N GLN A 148 -5.00 -0.35 -13.81
CA GLN A 148 -4.82 0.86 -13.01
C GLN A 148 -3.53 0.78 -12.16
N GLY A 149 -2.75 -0.30 -12.33
CA GLY A 149 -1.46 -0.50 -11.68
C GLY A 149 -0.36 0.35 -12.30
N PRO A 150 0.76 0.53 -11.59
CA PRO A 150 1.92 1.19 -12.15
C PRO A 150 2.54 0.31 -13.25
N LEU A 151 3.14 0.93 -14.26
CA LEU A 151 3.89 0.21 -15.30
C LEU A 151 5.32 -0.10 -14.87
N GLU A 152 5.82 0.62 -13.86
CA GLU A 152 7.17 0.51 -13.31
C GLU A 152 7.13 0.57 -11.79
N PRO A 153 8.15 0.05 -11.08
CA PRO A 153 8.27 0.23 -9.65
C PRO A 153 8.23 1.72 -9.27
N VAL A 154 7.41 2.09 -8.29
CA VAL A 154 7.25 3.48 -7.87
C VAL A 154 7.99 3.74 -6.57
N PRO A 155 8.65 4.90 -6.39
CA PRO A 155 9.24 5.23 -5.10
C PRO A 155 8.14 5.38 -4.05
N PRO A 156 8.39 5.02 -2.78
CA PRO A 156 7.54 5.40 -1.66
C PRO A 156 7.82 6.88 -1.36
N ASP A 157 7.49 7.76 -2.30
CA ASP A 157 7.78 9.18 -2.19
C ASP A 157 6.70 9.86 -1.34
N PHE A 158 7.03 10.06 -0.08
CA PHE A 158 6.17 10.79 0.85
C PHE A 158 5.91 12.22 0.39
N THR A 159 6.79 12.84 -0.40
CA THR A 159 6.60 14.19 -0.93
C THR A 159 5.45 14.21 -1.93
N VAL A 160 5.40 13.25 -2.86
CA VAL A 160 4.30 13.13 -3.83
C VAL A 160 2.99 12.77 -3.12
N MET A 161 3.03 11.85 -2.17
CA MET A 161 1.85 11.42 -1.41
C MET A 161 1.30 12.54 -0.51
N ASP A 162 2.19 13.29 0.14
CA ASP A 162 1.84 14.47 0.93
C ASP A 162 1.27 15.56 0.02
N HIS A 163 1.92 15.87 -1.11
CA HIS A 163 1.42 16.87 -2.05
C HIS A 163 -0.01 16.58 -2.51
N TYR A 164 -0.32 15.31 -2.84
CA TYR A 164 -1.69 14.92 -3.14
C TYR A 164 -2.62 15.17 -1.94
N SER A 165 -2.22 14.72 -0.75
CA SER A 165 -3.04 14.80 0.46
C SER A 165 -3.29 16.24 0.91
N SER A 166 -2.28 17.12 0.82
CA SER A 166 -2.29 18.47 1.35
C SER A 166 -2.79 19.52 0.37
N SER A 167 -2.81 19.23 -0.95
CA SER A 167 -3.14 20.26 -1.95
C SER A 167 -4.02 19.82 -3.13
N HIS A 168 -4.21 18.52 -3.39
CA HIS A 168 -5.00 18.09 -4.55
C HIS A 168 -6.51 18.32 -4.31
N PRO A 169 -7.27 18.88 -5.27
CA PRO A 169 -8.70 19.20 -5.10
C PRO A 169 -9.61 18.01 -4.75
N GLN A 170 -9.17 16.77 -5.06
CA GLN A 170 -9.91 15.54 -4.73
C GLN A 170 -9.52 14.94 -3.36
N SER A 171 -8.52 15.50 -2.67
CA SER A 171 -8.14 15.04 -1.34
C SER A 171 -9.26 15.31 -0.33
N ARG A 172 -9.46 14.37 0.59
CA ARG A 172 -10.43 14.52 1.70
C ARG A 172 -9.93 15.44 2.82
N PHE A 173 -8.67 15.87 2.78
CA PHE A 173 -8.12 16.79 3.78
C PHE A 173 -8.20 18.25 3.34
N VAL A 174 -8.21 18.51 2.03
CA VAL A 174 -8.21 19.87 1.51
C VAL A 174 -9.55 20.54 1.78
N GLY A 175 -9.50 21.76 2.33
CA GLY A 175 -10.66 22.63 2.51
C GLY A 175 -11.59 22.28 3.67
N GLN A 176 -11.18 21.43 4.62
CA GLN A 176 -12.01 21.08 5.78
C GLN A 176 -11.19 20.78 7.04
N VAL A 177 -11.82 20.95 8.20
CA VAL A 177 -11.25 20.52 9.49
C VAL A 177 -11.36 18.99 9.60
N VAL A 178 -10.24 18.33 9.92
CA VAL A 178 -10.22 16.90 10.29
C VAL A 178 -9.33 16.74 11.51
N ALA A 179 -9.90 16.30 12.63
CA ALA A 179 -9.16 15.98 13.85
C ALA A 179 -9.64 14.64 14.40
N GLN A 180 -8.72 13.81 14.90
CA GLN A 180 -9.06 12.52 15.50
C GLN A 180 -8.20 12.27 16.74
N ARG A 181 -8.79 11.70 17.78
CA ARG A 181 -8.06 11.27 18.96
C ARG A 181 -8.65 9.98 19.51
N THR A 182 -7.77 9.03 19.83
CA THR A 182 -8.16 7.80 20.52
C THR A 182 -7.91 7.95 22.01
N ALA A 183 -8.85 7.48 22.82
CA ALA A 183 -8.77 7.39 24.27
C ALA A 183 -9.11 5.94 24.70
N PRO A 184 -8.85 5.54 25.95
CA PRO A 184 -9.26 4.21 26.43
C PRO A 184 -10.74 3.95 26.16
N GLY A 185 -11.03 2.88 25.41
CA GLY A 185 -12.39 2.45 25.10
C GLY A 185 -13.14 3.23 24.02
N MET A 186 -12.57 4.28 23.41
CA MET A 186 -13.26 5.09 22.39
C MET A 186 -12.32 5.79 21.39
N ARG A 187 -12.86 6.12 20.22
CA ARG A 187 -12.26 7.02 19.23
C ARG A 187 -13.17 8.21 18.99
N ARG A 188 -12.60 9.40 19.00
CA ARG A 188 -13.29 10.65 18.68
C ARG A 188 -12.77 11.21 17.36
N ALA A 189 -13.66 11.77 16.56
CA ALA A 189 -13.34 12.42 15.30
C ALA A 189 -14.16 13.70 15.13
N LEU A 190 -13.53 14.74 14.60
CA LEU A 190 -14.17 15.94 14.08
C LEU A 190 -13.88 16.00 12.58
N VAL A 191 -14.91 16.02 11.76
CA VAL A 191 -14.81 16.21 10.29
C VAL A 191 -15.75 17.32 9.90
N ARG A 192 -15.22 18.42 9.38
CA ARG A 192 -15.92 19.71 9.25
C ARG A 192 -16.41 20.16 10.63
N ASP A 193 -17.71 20.16 10.84
CA ASP A 193 -18.41 20.46 12.10
C ASP A 193 -19.01 19.20 12.75
N GLU A 194 -18.95 18.02 12.11
CA GLU A 194 -19.47 16.77 12.66
C GLU A 194 -18.47 16.15 13.64
N PHE A 195 -18.87 16.04 14.91
CA PHE A 195 -18.14 15.36 15.96
C PHE A 195 -18.74 13.98 16.22
N THR A 196 -17.92 12.94 16.13
CA THR A 196 -18.30 11.55 16.30
C THR A 196 -17.50 10.91 17.44
N THR A 197 -18.17 10.13 18.29
CA THR A 197 -17.54 9.22 19.26
C THR A 197 -17.95 7.79 18.96
N VAL A 198 -16.99 6.92 18.66
CA VAL A 198 -17.19 5.48 18.48
C VAL A 198 -16.56 4.75 19.67
N ARG A 199 -17.33 3.92 20.37
CA ARG A 199 -16.85 3.11 21.50
C ARG A 199 -16.51 1.69 21.08
N THR A 200 -15.74 1.01 21.92
CA THR A 200 -15.30 -0.38 21.70
C THR A 200 -16.43 -1.41 21.67
N ASP A 201 -17.59 -1.09 22.22
CA ASP A 201 -18.82 -1.90 22.12
C ASP A 201 -19.58 -1.70 20.79
N GLY A 202 -19.07 -0.83 19.90
CA GLY A 202 -19.69 -0.49 18.63
C GLY A 202 -20.73 0.61 18.71
N THR A 203 -21.01 1.18 19.90
CA THR A 203 -21.91 2.34 20.02
C THR A 203 -21.29 3.58 19.40
N GLU A 204 -22.12 4.37 18.73
CA GLU A 204 -21.71 5.58 18.02
C GLU A 204 -22.61 6.75 18.38
N GLU A 205 -22.01 7.86 18.78
CA GLU A 205 -22.66 9.14 19.04
C GLU A 205 -22.17 10.19 18.05
N ARG A 206 -23.09 10.99 17.51
CA ARG A 206 -22.77 12.11 16.60
C ARG A 206 -23.43 13.40 17.09
N SER A 207 -22.70 14.50 16.93
CA SER A 207 -23.18 15.85 17.23
C SER A 207 -22.50 16.87 16.33
N THR A 208 -23.06 18.07 16.21
CA THR A 208 -22.41 19.19 15.51
C THR A 208 -21.69 20.09 16.50
N VAL A 209 -20.50 20.59 16.13
CA VAL A 209 -19.71 21.56 16.90
C VAL A 209 -19.91 22.95 16.32
N PRO A 210 -20.55 23.88 17.04
CA PRO A 210 -20.68 25.27 16.61
C PRO A 210 -19.31 25.93 16.43
N ALA A 211 -19.18 26.85 15.47
CA ALA A 211 -17.92 27.54 15.19
C ALA A 211 -17.30 28.24 16.42
N GLY A 212 -18.14 28.79 17.31
CA GLY A 212 -17.69 29.42 18.56
C GLY A 212 -17.14 28.46 19.61
N GLU A 213 -17.40 27.15 19.47
CA GLU A 213 -16.92 26.11 20.36
C GLU A 213 -15.72 25.33 19.80
N LEU A 214 -15.39 25.53 18.53
CA LEU A 214 -14.34 24.78 17.83
C LEU A 214 -13.00 24.81 18.59
N GLY A 215 -12.56 25.99 19.04
CA GLY A 215 -11.30 26.12 19.77
C GLY A 215 -11.28 25.35 21.09
N ARG A 216 -12.40 25.33 21.82
CA ARG A 216 -12.53 24.55 23.07
C ARG A 216 -12.50 23.05 22.79
N VAL A 217 -13.22 22.60 21.75
CA VAL A 217 -13.24 21.18 21.38
C VAL A 217 -11.86 20.72 20.92
N LEU A 218 -11.17 21.50 20.10
CA LEU A 218 -9.80 21.21 19.66
C LEU A 218 -8.85 21.09 20.85
N SER A 219 -8.91 22.00 21.83
CA SER A 219 -8.02 21.96 22.99
C SER A 219 -8.36 20.84 23.98
N GLU A 220 -9.62 20.76 24.45
CA GLU A 220 -10.01 19.85 25.53
C GLU A 220 -10.13 18.39 25.06
N VAL A 221 -10.55 18.18 23.81
CA VAL A 221 -10.76 16.82 23.28
C VAL A 221 -9.56 16.35 22.49
N PHE A 222 -8.99 17.18 21.64
CA PHE A 222 -7.95 16.77 20.69
C PHE A 222 -6.51 17.16 21.11
N ASP A 223 -6.33 17.89 22.22
CA ASP A 223 -5.05 18.48 22.66
C ASP A 223 -4.39 19.38 21.59
N ILE A 224 -5.21 20.08 20.81
CA ILE A 224 -4.75 21.02 19.78
C ILE A 224 -5.03 22.43 20.24
N VAL A 225 -3.96 23.18 20.52
CA VAL A 225 -4.02 24.61 20.82
C VAL A 225 -3.80 25.38 19.53
N MET A 226 -4.68 26.35 19.26
CA MET A 226 -4.60 27.23 18.09
C MET A 226 -4.73 28.68 18.54
N GLU A 227 -4.09 29.57 17.80
CA GLU A 227 -4.23 31.00 17.98
C GLU A 227 -5.61 31.48 17.53
N ARG A 228 -6.07 32.62 18.09
CA ARG A 228 -7.40 33.16 17.77
C ARG A 228 -7.58 33.45 16.29
N GLU A 229 -6.52 33.89 15.61
CA GLU A 229 -6.53 34.20 14.18
C GLU A 229 -6.76 32.92 13.34
N GLU A 230 -6.11 31.82 13.70
CA GLU A 230 -6.28 30.53 13.02
C GLU A 230 -7.70 29.99 13.21
N LEU A 231 -8.24 30.10 14.43
CA LEU A 231 -9.62 29.70 14.71
C LEU A 231 -10.65 30.53 13.92
N ALA A 232 -10.40 31.83 13.72
CA ALA A 232 -11.25 32.68 12.90
C ALA A 232 -11.23 32.24 11.41
N GLN A 233 -10.05 31.89 10.89
CA GLN A 233 -9.90 31.37 9.52
C GLN A 233 -10.61 30.02 9.34
N LEU A 234 -10.51 29.11 10.33
CA LEU A 234 -11.22 27.83 10.30
C LEU A 234 -12.75 27.99 10.44
N GLY A 235 -13.21 28.92 11.28
CA GLY A 235 -14.63 29.24 11.40
C GLY A 235 -15.26 29.71 10.09
N ALA A 236 -14.50 30.46 9.27
CA ALA A 236 -14.93 30.88 7.94
C ALA A 236 -15.03 29.70 6.94
N LEU A 237 -14.20 28.66 7.09
CA LEU A 237 -14.26 27.44 6.26
C LEU A 237 -15.47 26.55 6.62
N GLY A 238 -15.90 26.53 7.88
CA GLY A 238 -17.03 25.73 8.37
C GLY A 238 -18.41 26.23 7.91
N GLY A 239 -18.55 27.51 7.57
CA GLY A 239 -19.82 28.12 7.14
C GLY A 239 -20.15 28.03 5.64
N GLY A 240 -19.23 27.51 4.81
CA GLY A 240 -19.29 27.65 3.34
C GLY A 240 -19.57 26.38 2.53
N LEU A 241 -19.78 25.21 3.15
CA LEU A 241 -19.79 23.92 2.43
C LEU A 241 -21.18 23.28 2.24
N ASN A 242 -22.26 24.06 2.30
CA ASN A 242 -23.62 23.62 1.92
C ASN A 242 -23.87 23.73 0.40
N GLY A 243 -22.91 23.31 -0.44
CA GLY A 243 -23.12 23.35 -1.87
C GLY A 243 -22.00 22.72 -2.69
N ARG A 244 -22.08 21.39 -2.87
CA ARG A 244 -21.86 20.64 -4.13
C ARG A 244 -21.99 19.15 -3.89
#